data_AF-A0A521QPY2-F1
#
_entry.id   AF-A0A521QPY2-F1
#
_cell.length_a   1.000
_cell.length_b   1.000
_cell.length_c   1.000
_cell.angle_alpha   90.00
_cell.angle_beta   90.00
_cell.angle_gamma   90.00
#
_symmetry.space_group_name_H-M   'P 1'
#
loop_
_entity.id
_entity.type
_entity.pdbx_description
1 polymer ?
#
loop_
_entity_poly.entity_id
_entity_poly.type
_entity_poly.pdbx_seq_one_letter_code
_entity_poly.pdbx_strand_id
1 'polypeptide(L)' 'MTDTAPETWSVAGRTFNSRLIVGTGKYADYAQNAAAAEAAGAEIVTVAVRRV' A
#
# COMPACT_ATOMS: atom_id res chain seq x y z
N MET A 1 7.54 -9.68 26.60
CA MET A 1 8.66 -10.07 25.72
C MET A 1 8.11 -10.02 24.31
N THR A 2 8.24 -8.88 23.65
CA THR A 2 7.79 -8.72 22.25
C THR A 2 8.76 -9.51 21.38
N ASP A 3 8.24 -10.53 20.71
CA ASP A 3 9.00 -11.25 19.69
C ASP A 3 9.52 -10.23 18.66
N THR A 4 10.79 -10.34 18.29
CA THR A 4 11.49 -9.36 17.42
C THR A 4 11.45 -9.78 15.95
N ALA A 5 10.71 -10.85 15.64
CA ALA A 5 10.51 -11.29 14.27
C ALA A 5 9.65 -10.25 13.51
N PRO A 6 9.98 -9.99 12.22
CA PRO A 6 9.15 -9.12 11.40
C PRO A 6 7.74 -9.71 11.22
N GLU A 7 6.72 -8.95 11.62
CA GLU A 7 5.30 -9.31 11.57
C GLU A 7 4.74 -9.29 10.13
N THR A 8 5.19 -10.24 9.32
CA THR A 8 4.80 -10.36 7.92
C THR A 8 3.47 -11.09 7.72
N TRP A 9 2.89 -10.95 6.53
CA TRP A 9 1.70 -11.69 6.11
C TRP A 9 1.77 -12.00 4.61
N SER A 10 1.07 -13.04 4.16
CA SER A 10 1.05 -13.43 2.75
C SER A 10 -0.35 -13.39 2.14
N VAL A 11 -0.45 -12.92 0.90
CA VAL A 11 -1.66 -13.00 0.07
C VAL A 11 -1.29 -13.42 -1.34
N ALA A 12 -2.00 -14.40 -1.88
CA ALA A 12 -1.78 -14.95 -3.23
C ALA A 12 -0.31 -15.29 -3.53
N GLY A 13 0.42 -15.85 -2.56
CA GLY A 13 1.82 -16.25 -2.71
C GLY A 13 2.85 -15.11 -2.61
N ARG A 14 2.43 -13.87 -2.31
CA ARG A 14 3.31 -12.73 -2.06
C ARG A 14 3.30 -12.37 -0.58
N THR A 15 4.47 -12.12 0.00
CA THR A 15 4.64 -11.71 1.40
C THR A 15 4.85 -10.21 1.50
N PHE A 16 4.23 -9.61 2.51
CA PHE A 16 4.20 -8.18 2.78
C PHE A 16 4.48 -7.92 4.25
N ASN A 17 5.06 -6.76 4.54
CA ASN A 17 5.28 -6.25 5.89
C ASN A 17 4.14 -5.29 6.30
N SER A 18 3.72 -4.45 5.37
CA SER A 18 2.66 -3.47 5.53
C SER A 18 1.30 -4.13 5.43
N ARG A 19 0.44 -3.85 6.41
CA ARG A 19 -0.97 -4.29 6.43
C ARG A 19 -1.93 -3.17 5.98
N LEU A 20 -1.40 -2.05 5.49
CA LEU A 20 -2.17 -0.92 5.00
C LEU A 20 -2.23 -0.93 3.46
N ILE A 21 -3.45 -1.07 2.94
CA ILE A 21 -3.73 -1.00 1.50
C ILE A 21 -4.30 0.38 1.18
N VAL A 22 -3.71 1.09 0.21
CA VAL A 22 -4.10 2.46 -0.13
C VAL A 22 -4.88 2.52 -1.44
N GLY A 23 -5.90 3.36 -1.53
CA GLY A 23 -6.61 3.66 -2.78
C GLY A 23 -6.18 4.99 -3.39
N THR A 24 -6.04 5.06 -4.71
CA THR A 24 -5.44 6.24 -5.38
C THR A 24 -6.46 7.25 -5.94
N GLY A 25 -7.76 7.04 -5.72
CA GLY A 25 -8.83 7.74 -6.48
C GLY A 25 -9.22 9.14 -6.01
N LYS A 26 -8.71 9.65 -4.88
CA LYS A 26 -9.18 10.90 -4.25
C LYS A 26 -8.09 11.95 -4.01
N TYR A 27 -6.86 11.70 -4.46
CA TYR A 27 -5.78 12.69 -4.35
C TYR A 27 -5.98 13.83 -5.36
N ALA A 28 -5.57 15.04 -4.99
CA ALA A 28 -5.71 16.21 -5.83
C ALA A 28 -4.85 16.10 -7.10
N ASP A 29 -3.69 15.46 -6.98
CA ASP A 29 -2.77 15.20 -8.07
C ASP A 29 -1.96 13.91 -7.83
N TYR A 30 -1.15 13.53 -8.83
CA TYR A 30 -0.32 12.32 -8.75
C TYR A 30 0.87 12.44 -7.81
N ALA A 31 1.42 13.65 -7.61
CA ALA A 31 2.54 13.85 -6.70
C ALA A 31 2.09 13.64 -5.25
N GLN A 32 0.91 14.15 -4.90
CA GLN A 32 0.29 13.94 -3.59
C GLN A 32 -0.01 12.46 -3.35
N ASN A 33 -0.55 11.75 -4.35
CA ASN A 33 -0.78 10.30 -4.25
C ASN A 33 0.53 9.53 -3.97
N ALA A 34 1.59 9.84 -4.71
CA ALA A 34 2.90 9.20 -4.53
C ALA A 34 3.48 9.47 -3.14
N ALA A 35 3.48 10.74 -2.71
CA ALA A 35 3.97 11.13 -1.39
C ALA A 35 3.16 10.48 -0.25
N ALA A 36 1.84 10.35 -0.42
CA ALA A 36 0.98 9.70 0.57
C ALA A 36 1.25 8.19 0.65
N ALA A 37 1.45 7.51 -0.49
CA ALA A 37 1.78 6.08 -0.52
C ALA A 37 3.14 5.79 0.15
N GLU A 38 4.14 6.63 -0.12
CA GLU A 38 5.47 6.53 0.49
C GLU A 38 5.43 6.77 2.00
N ALA A 39 4.80 7.86 2.43
CA ALA A 39 4.65 8.18 3.85
C ALA A 39 3.87 7.12 4.63
N ALA A 40 2.90 6.46 3.97
CA ALA A 40 2.13 5.37 4.56
C ALA A 40 2.90 4.04 4.64
N GLY A 41 4.04 3.89 3.96
CA GLY A 41 4.72 2.61 3.80
C GLY A 41 3.82 1.57 3.12
N ALA A 42 2.97 2.00 2.19
CA ALA A 42 2.00 1.14 1.53
C ALA A 42 2.70 0.26 0.50
N GLU A 43 2.65 -1.06 0.67
CA GLU A 43 3.19 -2.02 -0.30
C GLU A 43 2.15 -2.44 -1.35
N ILE A 44 0.87 -2.10 -1.13
CA ILE A 44 -0.25 -2.43 -2.01
C ILE A 44 -1.10 -1.18 -2.24
N VAL A 45 -1.34 -0.85 -3.51
CA VAL A 45 -2.25 0.22 -3.94
C VAL A 45 -3.35 -0.32 -4.84
N THR A 46 -4.54 0.30 -4.80
CA THR A 46 -5.67 -0.04 -5.68
C THR A 46 -5.92 1.09 -6.68
N VAL A 47 -6.25 0.70 -7.91
CA VAL A 47 -6.55 1.62 -9.02
C VAL A 47 -7.89 1.26 -9.66
N ALA A 48 -8.62 2.28 -10.11
CA ALA A 48 -9.82 2.10 -10.92
C ALA A 48 -9.43 2.13 -12.40
N VAL A 49 -9.65 1.03 -13.11
CA VAL A 49 -9.41 0.93 -14.57
C VAL A 49 -10.60 1.54 -15.32
N ARG A 50 -10.34 2.43 -16.28
CA ARG A 50 -11.34 3.07 -17.15
C ARG A 50 -10.94 2.92 -18.62
N ARG A 51 -11.91 3.07 -19.52
CA ARG A 51 -11.65 3.11 -20.97
C ARG A 51 -10.84 4.36 -21.33
N VAL A 52 -10.03 4.24 -22.37
CA VAL A 52 -9.21 5.32 -22.95
C VAL A 52 -9.86 5.89 -24.19
#